data_AF-A0A1Y4TTA8-F1
#
_entry.id   AF-A0A1Y4TTA8-F1
#
_cell.length_a   1.000
_cell.length_b   1.000
_cell.length_c   1.000
_cell.angle_alpha   90.00
_cell.angle_beta   90.00
_cell.angle_gamma   90.00
#
_symmetry.space_group_name_H-M   'P 1'
#
loop_
_entity.id
_entity.type
_entity.pdbx_description
1 polymer ?
#
loop_
_entity_poly.entity_id
_entity_poly.type
_entity_poly.pdbx_seq_one_letter_code
_entity_poly.pdbx_strand_id
1 'polypeptide(L)'
;MFAGFNLEIDKHFFESQQKSFHEYQKIGEEHLGAQCDGIENALSEYINNNIVDGSKIQKDWFPEVDADIFLSHSSGDKELVNAIAGWLNDTFNLKCFVDSNVWCYAGDISEMLNSNYSNKRSNDNGGYLYNHKQCLKVSEHVNTMLNIALQKMIDKCESVFLINTEKSIHINSDSKSIDITYSPWIYSELVCSEIVRKKPLYFYRYNTELYHSINESRRFEATSNNLTISYNAPTQHLIKINQDVLEQWNRQFDMEYPFPLDLLYMDYFKDVVEETKRYFKY
;
A
#
# COMPACT_ATOMS: atom_id res chain seq x y z
N MET A 1 -2.90 -3.03 -11.36
CA MET A 1 -1.89 -4.10 -11.22
C MET A 1 -2.04 -5.24 -12.23
N PHE A 2 -0.92 -5.91 -12.54
CA PHE A 2 -0.77 -7.10 -13.39
C PHE A 2 -0.85 -8.38 -12.55
N ALA A 3 0.02 -8.52 -11.54
CA ALA A 3 0.14 -9.72 -10.72
C ALA A 3 0.23 -9.39 -9.22
N GLY A 4 -0.10 -10.35 -8.37
CA GLY A 4 -0.02 -10.23 -6.92
C GLY A 4 0.65 -11.46 -6.31
N PHE A 5 1.47 -11.25 -5.28
CA PHE A 5 2.30 -12.28 -4.66
C PHE A 5 2.10 -12.29 -3.14
N ASN A 6 2.06 -13.49 -2.59
CA ASN A 6 2.04 -13.76 -1.15
C ASN A 6 3.45 -14.21 -0.76
N LEU A 7 4.23 -13.30 -0.21
CA LEU A 7 5.66 -13.45 0.04
C LEU A 7 5.92 -13.86 1.49
N GLU A 8 6.38 -15.09 1.68
CA GLU A 8 6.88 -15.59 2.96
C GLU A 8 8.39 -15.27 3.09
N ILE A 9 8.73 -14.38 4.03
CA ILE A 9 10.09 -13.86 4.19
C ILE A 9 10.35 -13.43 5.64
N ASP A 10 11.60 -13.55 6.08
CA ASP A 10 12.10 -13.10 7.38
C ASP A 10 13.47 -12.41 7.24
N LYS A 11 14.10 -12.08 8.38
CA LYS A 11 15.38 -11.37 8.41
C LYS A 11 16.56 -12.22 7.92
N HIS A 12 16.47 -13.56 7.89
CA HIS A 12 17.57 -14.43 7.46
C HIS A 12 17.86 -14.30 5.96
N PHE A 13 16.86 -13.92 5.16
CA PHE A 13 17.05 -13.63 3.73
C PHE A 13 18.24 -12.69 3.47
N PHE A 14 18.43 -11.70 4.34
CA PHE A 14 19.45 -10.66 4.18
C PHE A 14 20.87 -11.12 4.55
N GLU A 15 21.04 -12.28 5.18
CA GLU A 15 22.35 -12.84 5.49
C GLU A 15 23.09 -13.33 4.23
N SER A 16 22.36 -13.69 3.17
CA SER A 16 22.90 -14.13 1.88
C SER A 16 23.04 -12.99 0.85
N GLN A 17 22.63 -11.77 1.18
CA GLN A 17 22.62 -10.64 0.25
C GLN A 17 23.91 -9.80 0.30
N GLN A 18 24.08 -8.94 -0.70
CA GLN A 18 25.28 -8.09 -0.83
C GLN A 18 25.46 -7.08 0.32
N LYS A 19 24.35 -6.55 0.86
CA LYS A 19 24.33 -5.62 1.99
C LYS A 19 23.59 -6.25 3.17
N SER A 20 23.89 -5.78 4.37
CA SER A 20 23.22 -6.24 5.58
C SER A 20 21.76 -5.79 5.65
N PHE A 21 20.97 -6.46 6.49
CA PHE A 21 19.59 -6.06 6.82
C PHE A 21 19.47 -4.57 7.16
N HIS A 22 20.38 -4.05 8.00
CA HIS A 22 20.32 -2.67 8.47
C HIS A 22 20.68 -1.66 7.37
N GLU A 23 21.61 -2.01 6.48
CA GLU A 23 21.94 -1.17 5.31
C GLU A 23 20.75 -1.08 4.36
N TYR A 24 20.11 -2.20 4.03
CA TYR A 24 18.90 -2.17 3.20
C TYR A 24 17.74 -1.47 3.89
N GLN A 25 17.57 -1.64 5.20
CA GLN A 25 16.55 -0.90 5.95
C GLN A 25 16.72 0.60 5.76
N LYS A 26 17.96 1.11 5.89
CA LYS A 26 18.26 2.54 5.70
C LYS A 26 17.98 3.00 4.27
N ILE A 27 18.38 2.21 3.27
CA ILE A 27 18.09 2.50 1.86
C ILE A 27 16.58 2.57 1.62
N GLY A 28 15.83 1.63 2.18
CA GLY A 28 14.37 1.60 2.07
C GLY A 28 13.70 2.78 2.77
N GLU A 29 14.18 3.18 3.94
CA GLU A 29 13.71 4.38 4.65
C GLU A 29 13.95 5.66 3.84
N GLU A 30 15.11 5.79 3.21
CA GLU A 30 15.44 6.91 2.32
C GLU A 30 14.56 6.88 1.04
N HIS A 31 14.46 5.73 0.38
CA HIS A 31 13.65 5.52 -0.84
C HIS A 31 12.17 5.82 -0.59
N LEU A 32 11.60 5.21 0.45
CA LEU A 32 10.18 5.39 0.77
C LEU A 32 9.92 6.76 1.41
N GLY A 33 10.87 7.34 2.15
CA GLY A 33 10.74 8.65 2.78
C GLY A 33 10.74 9.81 1.78
N ALA A 34 11.47 9.67 0.67
CA ALA A 34 11.45 10.63 -0.44
C ALA A 34 10.10 10.71 -1.18
N GLN A 35 9.16 9.81 -0.87
CA GLN A 35 7.80 9.81 -1.44
C GLN A 35 6.81 10.62 -0.60
N CYS A 36 7.21 11.10 0.58
CA CYS A 36 6.41 11.92 1.48
C CYS A 36 6.37 13.39 1.06
N ASP A 37 5.79 13.69 -0.10
CA ASP A 37 5.69 15.04 -0.66
C ASP A 37 4.25 15.61 -0.59
N GLY A 38 3.50 15.28 0.46
CA GLY A 38 2.18 15.86 0.70
C GLY A 38 2.31 17.38 0.93
N ILE A 39 1.46 18.17 0.28
CA ILE A 39 1.44 19.62 0.50
C ILE A 39 0.54 19.90 1.71
N GLU A 40 1.17 20.12 2.86
CA GLU A 40 0.50 20.56 4.09
C GLU A 40 0.04 22.02 3.98
N ASN A 41 -1.06 22.28 3.27
CA ASN A 41 -1.68 23.59 3.27
C ASN A 41 -2.53 23.81 4.52
N ALA A 42 -2.68 25.07 4.93
CA ALA A 42 -3.60 25.44 6.00
C ALA A 42 -5.04 25.03 5.67
N LEU A 43 -5.81 24.59 6.68
CA LEU A 43 -7.20 24.17 6.51
C LEU A 43 -8.06 25.18 5.73
N SER A 44 -7.79 26.48 5.90
CA SER A 44 -8.48 27.57 5.21
C SER A 44 -8.43 27.47 3.69
N GLU A 45 -7.40 26.85 3.12
CA GLU A 45 -7.27 26.67 1.66
C GLU A 45 -8.18 25.58 1.09
N TYR A 46 -8.74 24.75 1.97
CA TYR A 46 -9.68 23.69 1.63
C TYR A 46 -11.13 24.08 1.93
N ILE A 47 -11.39 25.27 2.48
CA ILE A 47 -12.73 25.70 2.88
C ILE A 47 -13.25 26.77 1.92
N ASN A 48 -14.42 26.54 1.36
CA ASN A 48 -15.18 27.55 0.63
C ASN A 48 -16.62 27.60 1.16
N ASN A 49 -17.08 28.77 1.62
CA ASN A 49 -18.43 28.96 2.18
C ASN A 49 -18.80 27.94 3.28
N ASN A 50 -17.87 27.67 4.21
CA ASN A 50 -18.00 26.65 5.28
C ASN A 50 -18.15 25.20 4.78
N ILE A 51 -17.84 24.93 3.52
CA ILE A 51 -17.79 23.59 2.93
C ILE A 51 -16.33 23.21 2.74
N VAL A 52 -15.93 22.06 3.28
CA VAL A 52 -14.58 21.50 3.11
C VAL A 52 -14.52 20.73 1.79
N ASP A 53 -13.55 21.07 0.95
CA ASP A 53 -13.23 20.37 -0.30
C ASP A 53 -12.38 19.13 -0.01
N GLY A 54 -13.05 18.01 0.28
CA GLY A 54 -12.40 16.74 0.54
C GLY A 54 -11.62 16.16 -0.65
N SER A 55 -12.01 16.51 -1.88
CA SER A 55 -11.29 16.07 -3.08
C SER A 55 -9.95 16.80 -3.22
N LYS A 56 -9.92 18.09 -2.89
CA LYS A 56 -8.66 18.85 -2.83
C LYS A 56 -7.75 18.37 -1.70
N ILE A 57 -8.30 18.09 -0.51
CA ILE A 57 -7.54 17.46 0.59
C ILE A 57 -6.93 16.14 0.12
N GLN A 58 -7.73 15.27 -0.49
CA GLN A 58 -7.24 13.98 -0.96
C GLN A 58 -6.13 14.14 -2.00
N LYS A 59 -6.27 15.08 -2.93
CA LYS A 59 -5.25 15.34 -3.95
C LYS A 59 -3.94 15.86 -3.36
N ASP A 60 -4.02 16.80 -2.42
CA ASP A 60 -2.85 17.52 -1.90
C ASP A 60 -2.12 16.71 -0.81
N TRP A 61 -2.85 15.95 0.01
CA TRP A 61 -2.30 15.20 1.14
C TRP A 61 -2.10 13.70 0.87
N PHE A 62 -2.78 13.14 -0.14
CA PHE A 62 -2.61 11.74 -0.56
C PHE A 62 -2.29 11.65 -2.06
N PRO A 63 -1.20 12.29 -2.52
CA PRO A 63 -0.82 12.26 -3.92
C PRO A 63 -0.51 10.83 -4.39
N GLU A 64 -0.84 10.54 -5.65
CA GLU A 64 -0.46 9.27 -6.27
C GLU A 64 1.04 9.30 -6.60
N VAL A 65 1.82 8.45 -5.95
CA VAL A 65 3.28 8.33 -6.14
C VAL A 65 3.57 7.41 -7.34
N ASP A 66 4.68 7.64 -8.02
CA ASP A 66 5.17 6.71 -9.05
C ASP A 66 5.85 5.49 -8.39
N ALA A 67 5.22 4.32 -8.48
CA ALA A 67 5.68 3.09 -7.85
C ALA A 67 5.34 1.87 -8.70
N ASP A 68 6.28 0.91 -8.73
CA ASP A 68 6.17 -0.35 -9.45
C ASP A 68 5.50 -1.43 -8.58
N ILE A 69 5.84 -1.46 -7.30
CA ILE A 69 5.39 -2.49 -6.36
C ILE A 69 4.67 -1.85 -5.17
N PHE A 70 3.45 -2.29 -4.90
CA PHE A 70 2.76 -2.02 -3.64
C PHE A 70 3.11 -3.11 -2.62
N LEU A 71 3.68 -2.73 -1.47
CA LEU A 71 4.02 -3.64 -0.38
C LEU A 71 2.96 -3.57 0.73
N SER A 72 2.08 -4.57 0.77
CA SER A 72 1.11 -4.76 1.85
C SER A 72 1.78 -5.46 3.03
N HIS A 73 1.68 -4.90 4.24
CA HIS A 73 2.38 -5.43 5.40
C HIS A 73 1.65 -5.10 6.71
N SER A 74 1.98 -5.83 7.78
CA SER A 74 1.56 -5.47 9.14
C SER A 74 2.36 -4.28 9.66
N SER A 75 1.71 -3.36 10.37
CA SER A 75 2.39 -2.25 11.04
C SER A 75 3.48 -2.73 12.03
N GLY A 76 3.39 -3.99 12.49
CA GLY A 76 4.40 -4.63 13.34
C GLY A 76 5.66 -5.09 12.59
N ASP A 77 5.70 -5.00 11.26
CA ASP A 77 6.80 -5.45 10.39
C ASP A 77 7.51 -4.31 9.66
N LYS A 78 7.39 -3.08 10.20
CA LYS A 78 7.98 -1.86 9.63
C LYS A 78 9.46 -2.01 9.25
N GLU A 79 10.29 -2.56 10.13
CA GLU A 79 11.72 -2.75 9.84
C GLU A 79 11.95 -3.71 8.67
N LEU A 80 11.17 -4.80 8.62
CA LEU A 80 11.29 -5.82 7.59
C LEU A 80 10.84 -5.30 6.23
N VAL A 81 9.69 -4.61 6.16
CA VAL A 81 9.21 -4.02 4.90
C VAL A 81 10.17 -2.95 4.37
N ASN A 82 10.78 -2.14 5.25
CA ASN A 82 11.79 -1.16 4.87
C ASN A 82 13.02 -1.85 4.27
N ALA A 83 13.51 -2.93 4.90
CA ALA A 83 14.64 -3.69 4.35
C ALA A 83 14.30 -4.34 3.00
N ILE A 84 13.09 -4.88 2.82
CA ILE A 84 12.63 -5.44 1.55
C ILE A 84 12.53 -4.35 0.47
N ALA A 85 11.94 -3.20 0.79
CA ALA A 85 11.84 -2.06 -0.13
C ALA A 85 13.23 -1.55 -0.53
N GLY A 86 14.16 -1.46 0.42
CA GLY A 86 15.54 -1.07 0.14
C GLY A 86 16.28 -2.09 -0.72
N TRP A 87 16.08 -3.38 -0.50
CA TRP A 87 16.65 -4.43 -1.35
C TRP A 87 16.09 -4.38 -2.77
N LEU A 88 14.77 -4.23 -2.93
CA LEU A 88 14.13 -4.11 -4.24
C LEU A 88 14.62 -2.88 -5.02
N ASN A 89 14.75 -1.75 -4.32
CA ASN A 89 15.21 -0.51 -4.92
C ASN A 89 16.70 -0.56 -5.27
N ASP A 90 17.56 -1.00 -4.35
CA ASP A 90 19.00 -1.05 -4.58
C ASP A 90 19.40 -2.10 -5.63
N THR A 91 18.73 -3.26 -5.61
CA THR A 91 19.08 -4.38 -6.49
C THR A 91 18.49 -4.20 -7.89
N PHE A 92 17.22 -3.80 -8.00
CA PHE A 92 16.50 -3.79 -9.29
C PHE A 92 16.10 -2.39 -9.75
N ASN A 93 16.39 -1.35 -8.98
CA ASN A 93 15.88 0.01 -9.21
C ASN A 93 14.34 0.08 -9.27
N LEU A 94 13.65 -0.84 -8.59
CA LEU A 94 12.19 -0.87 -8.50
C LEU A 94 11.71 0.06 -7.39
N LYS A 95 10.74 0.91 -7.71
CA LYS A 95 10.12 1.82 -6.76
C LYS A 95 9.02 1.09 -6.00
N CYS A 96 9.21 0.95 -4.70
CA CYS A 96 8.18 0.42 -3.81
C CYS A 96 7.30 1.54 -3.25
N PHE A 97 6.05 1.21 -2.95
CA PHE A 97 5.12 2.00 -2.14
C PHE A 97 4.72 1.19 -0.91
N VAL A 98 4.71 1.85 0.26
CA VAL A 98 4.23 1.29 1.52
C VAL A 98 3.20 2.25 2.12
N ASP A 99 2.10 1.69 2.61
CA ASP A 99 0.99 2.39 3.25
C ASP A 99 1.45 3.34 4.39
N SER A 100 2.39 2.89 5.21
CA SER A 100 2.97 3.65 6.33
C SER A 100 3.76 4.90 5.92
N ASN A 101 4.20 4.99 4.67
CA ASN A 101 5.00 6.11 4.19
C ASN A 101 4.16 7.29 3.75
N VAL A 102 3.01 7.09 3.12
CA VAL A 102 2.25 8.21 2.53
C VAL A 102 1.28 8.85 3.52
N TRP A 103 1.07 8.27 4.70
CA TRP A 103 -0.04 8.68 5.58
C TRP A 103 0.34 9.08 6.99
N CYS A 104 1.57 9.55 7.18
CA CYS A 104 1.92 10.39 8.32
C CYS A 104 0.87 11.50 8.56
N TYR A 105 0.22 11.96 7.47
CA TYR A 105 -0.81 12.99 7.48
C TYR A 105 -2.22 12.59 7.89
N ALA A 106 -2.60 11.31 7.90
CA ALA A 106 -3.99 10.94 8.21
C ALA A 106 -4.35 11.33 9.66
N GLY A 107 -3.38 11.22 10.58
CA GLY A 107 -3.50 11.73 11.94
C GLY A 107 -3.62 13.25 11.99
N ASP A 108 -2.78 13.96 11.23
CA ASP A 108 -2.74 15.42 11.20
C ASP A 108 -4.02 16.02 10.60
N ILE A 109 -4.52 15.47 9.49
CA ILE A 109 -5.81 15.86 8.90
C ILE A 109 -6.94 15.59 9.88
N SER A 110 -6.92 14.44 10.57
CA SER A 110 -7.92 14.12 11.58
C SER A 110 -7.91 15.13 12.73
N GLU A 111 -6.74 15.49 13.26
CA GLU A 111 -6.62 16.47 14.34
C GLU A 111 -7.01 17.88 13.88
N MET A 112 -6.59 18.28 12.67
CA MET A 112 -6.92 19.55 12.05
C MET A 112 -8.44 19.70 11.88
N LEU A 113 -9.11 18.70 11.32
CA LEU A 113 -10.56 18.70 11.13
C LEU A 113 -11.30 18.61 12.47
N ASN A 114 -10.86 17.75 13.39
CA ASN A 114 -11.48 17.64 14.71
C ASN A 114 -11.37 18.93 15.53
N SER A 115 -10.24 19.62 15.45
CA SER A 115 -10.02 20.89 16.14
C SER A 115 -11.01 21.97 15.71
N ASN A 116 -11.45 21.96 14.45
CA ASN A 116 -12.34 22.98 13.90
C ASN A 116 -13.82 22.56 13.90
N TYR A 117 -14.11 21.27 13.72
CA TYR A 117 -15.47 20.79 13.44
C TYR A 117 -16.04 19.86 14.50
N SER A 118 -15.25 19.46 15.50
CA SER A 118 -15.67 18.52 16.56
C SER A 118 -15.85 19.17 17.92
N ASN A 119 -16.20 20.47 17.96
CA ASN A 119 -16.49 21.21 19.20
C ASN A 119 -15.39 21.02 20.26
N LYS A 120 -14.15 21.30 19.85
CA LYS A 120 -12.96 21.27 20.71
C LYS A 120 -13.14 22.28 21.84
N ARG A 121 -13.06 21.81 23.08
CA ARG A 121 -13.15 22.63 24.29
C ARG A 121 -12.09 22.22 25.30
N SER A 122 -11.57 23.16 26.07
CA SER A 122 -10.58 22.86 27.11
C SER A 122 -11.19 21.99 28.20
N ASN A 123 -10.38 21.08 28.75
CA ASN A 123 -10.71 20.30 29.93
C ASN A 123 -10.04 20.92 31.17
N ASP A 124 -10.76 20.98 32.28
CA ASP A 124 -10.27 21.59 33.53
C ASP A 124 -9.03 20.88 34.11
N ASN A 125 -8.82 19.61 33.74
CA ASN A 125 -7.67 18.79 34.17
C ASN A 125 -6.48 18.82 33.19
N GLY A 126 -6.47 19.75 32.24
CA GLY A 126 -5.50 19.78 31.14
C GLY A 126 -5.95 18.87 29.98
N GLY A 127 -5.76 19.34 28.75
CA GLY A 127 -6.18 18.67 27.52
C GLY A 127 -7.48 19.21 26.92
N TYR A 128 -8.01 18.49 25.92
CA TYR A 128 -9.17 18.91 25.14
C TYR A 128 -10.25 17.84 25.13
N LEU A 129 -11.51 18.27 25.20
CA LEU A 129 -12.68 17.46 24.96
C LEU A 129 -13.22 17.76 23.57
N TYR A 130 -13.68 16.72 22.88
CA TYR A 130 -14.33 16.83 21.59
C TYR A 130 -15.74 16.23 21.67
N ASN A 131 -16.60 16.59 20.74
CA ASN A 131 -17.86 15.89 20.55
C ASN A 131 -17.61 14.57 19.83
N HIS A 132 -17.89 13.46 20.51
CA HIS A 132 -17.66 12.12 20.00
C HIS A 132 -18.31 11.87 18.61
N LYS A 133 -19.58 12.28 18.41
CA LYS A 133 -20.27 12.04 17.14
C LYS A 133 -19.65 12.83 15.98
N GLN A 134 -19.14 14.02 16.25
CA GLN A 134 -18.45 14.82 15.24
C GLN A 134 -17.07 14.24 14.91
N CYS A 135 -16.35 13.72 15.92
CA CYS A 135 -15.10 13.00 15.69
C CYS A 135 -15.27 11.78 14.80
N LEU A 136 -16.30 10.98 15.04
CA LEU A 136 -16.60 9.83 14.19
C LEU A 136 -16.84 10.25 12.73
N LYS A 137 -17.58 11.34 12.52
CA LYS A 137 -17.81 11.88 11.16
C LYS A 137 -16.51 12.33 10.49
N VAL A 138 -15.60 12.95 11.24
CA VAL A 138 -14.26 13.30 10.72
C VAL A 138 -13.49 12.03 10.35
N SER A 139 -13.45 11.03 11.24
CA SER A 139 -12.77 9.76 10.98
C SER A 139 -13.35 9.01 9.79
N GLU A 140 -14.68 9.00 9.60
CA GLU A 140 -15.34 8.43 8.42
C GLU A 140 -14.78 9.05 7.13
N HIS A 141 -14.70 10.38 7.05
CA HIS A 141 -14.19 11.07 5.88
C HIS A 141 -12.70 10.82 5.66
N VAL A 142 -11.87 10.95 6.70
CA VAL A 142 -10.41 10.76 6.58
C VAL A 142 -10.07 9.32 6.22
N ASN A 143 -10.67 8.34 6.91
CA ASN A 143 -10.43 6.92 6.62
C ASN A 143 -10.93 6.53 5.23
N THR A 144 -12.01 7.15 4.74
CA THR A 144 -12.48 6.92 3.36
C THR A 144 -11.50 7.49 2.35
N MET A 145 -11.02 8.73 2.53
CA MET A 145 -9.99 9.32 1.66
C MET A 145 -8.75 8.43 1.61
N LEU A 146 -8.33 7.92 2.77
CA LEU A 146 -7.19 7.02 2.91
C LEU A 146 -7.37 5.72 2.13
N ASN A 147 -8.51 5.04 2.35
CA ASN A 147 -8.84 3.80 1.65
C ASN A 147 -8.94 3.99 0.13
N ILE A 148 -9.46 5.12 -0.35
CA ILE A 148 -9.53 5.38 -1.79
C ILE A 148 -8.13 5.67 -2.36
N ALA A 149 -7.27 6.39 -1.63
CA ALA A 149 -5.88 6.61 -2.03
C ALA A 149 -5.11 5.29 -2.14
N LEU A 150 -5.33 4.38 -1.18
CA LEU A 150 -4.83 3.00 -1.21
C LEU A 150 -5.19 2.24 -2.47
N GLN A 151 -6.48 2.19 -2.76
CA GLN A 151 -7.01 1.43 -3.89
C GLN A 151 -6.48 1.99 -5.22
N LYS A 152 -6.31 3.31 -5.30
CA LYS A 152 -5.66 3.96 -6.45
C LYS A 152 -4.19 3.54 -6.61
N MET A 153 -3.44 3.48 -5.51
CA MET A 153 -2.05 3.00 -5.56
C MET A 153 -1.97 1.53 -5.96
N ILE A 154 -2.85 0.66 -5.45
CA ILE A 154 -2.94 -0.75 -5.87
C ILE A 154 -3.31 -0.88 -7.37
N ASP A 155 -4.24 -0.06 -7.88
CA ASP A 155 -4.56 -0.06 -9.31
C ASP A 155 -3.38 0.41 -10.16
N LYS A 156 -2.63 1.42 -9.69
CA LYS A 156 -1.50 2.04 -10.37
C LYS A 156 -0.27 1.13 -10.43
N CYS A 157 0.13 0.52 -9.32
CA CYS A 157 1.31 -0.35 -9.26
C CYS A 157 1.20 -1.53 -10.24
N GLU A 158 2.34 -1.96 -10.77
CA GLU A 158 2.44 -3.15 -11.61
C GLU A 158 2.17 -4.41 -10.80
N SER A 159 2.72 -4.47 -9.58
CA SER A 159 2.63 -5.66 -8.72
C SER A 159 2.20 -5.31 -7.29
N VAL A 160 1.57 -6.26 -6.62
CA VAL A 160 1.28 -6.20 -5.17
C VAL A 160 1.99 -7.35 -4.47
N PHE A 161 2.81 -7.07 -3.47
CA PHE A 161 3.39 -8.10 -2.60
C PHE A 161 2.78 -7.98 -1.21
N LEU A 162 2.15 -9.05 -0.73
CA LEU A 162 1.81 -9.22 0.68
C LEU A 162 3.02 -9.79 1.42
N ILE A 163 3.53 -9.07 2.41
CA ILE A 163 4.56 -9.56 3.33
C ILE A 163 3.87 -10.46 4.37
N ASN A 164 3.87 -11.76 4.11
CA ASN A 164 3.16 -12.74 4.90
C ASN A 164 4.00 -13.23 6.07
N THR A 165 3.82 -12.53 7.18
CA THR A 165 4.30 -12.92 8.50
C THR A 165 3.11 -13.31 9.39
N GLU A 166 3.38 -13.91 10.54
CA GLU A 166 2.35 -14.18 11.56
C GLU A 166 1.62 -12.91 12.04
N LYS A 167 2.20 -11.72 11.85
CA LYS A 167 1.56 -10.43 12.21
C LYS A 167 0.66 -9.87 11.11
N SER A 168 0.84 -10.32 9.86
CA SER A 168 0.02 -9.92 8.71
C SER A 168 -1.16 -10.86 8.54
N ILE A 169 -0.88 -12.18 8.54
CA ILE A 169 -1.83 -13.26 8.40
C ILE A 169 -1.61 -14.24 9.55
N HIS A 170 -2.62 -14.41 10.39
CA HIS A 170 -2.61 -15.47 11.39
C HIS A 170 -2.97 -16.79 10.72
N ILE A 171 -1.95 -17.61 10.49
CA ILE A 171 -2.13 -19.00 10.07
C ILE A 171 -2.50 -19.81 11.31
N ASN A 172 -3.75 -20.25 11.41
CA ASN A 172 -4.11 -21.23 12.44
C ASN A 172 -3.46 -22.56 12.06
N SER A 173 -2.82 -23.24 13.03
CA SER A 173 -1.95 -24.42 12.81
C SER A 173 -2.66 -25.65 12.24
N ASP A 174 -3.98 -25.58 12.03
CA ASP A 174 -4.77 -26.61 11.36
C ASP A 174 -4.87 -26.30 9.86
N SER A 175 -4.32 -27.21 9.04
CA SER A 175 -4.30 -27.20 7.56
C SER A 175 -5.66 -27.09 6.83
N LYS A 176 -6.76 -26.91 7.58
CA LYS A 176 -8.13 -26.68 7.09
C LYS A 176 -8.68 -25.29 7.46
N SER A 177 -7.91 -24.47 8.15
CA SER A 177 -8.35 -23.16 8.61
C SER A 177 -8.13 -22.08 7.55
N ILE A 178 -9.06 -21.12 7.52
CA ILE A 178 -9.05 -19.97 6.61
C ILE A 178 -7.98 -18.98 7.11
N ASP A 179 -7.19 -18.40 6.20
CA ASP A 179 -6.26 -17.32 6.50
C ASP A 179 -7.03 -16.12 7.08
N ILE A 180 -6.61 -15.61 8.25
CA ILE A 180 -7.28 -14.50 8.94
C ILE A 180 -6.32 -13.33 9.08
N THR A 181 -6.82 -12.12 8.83
CA THR A 181 -6.15 -10.89 9.25
C THR A 181 -7.02 -10.11 10.23
N TYR A 182 -6.38 -9.51 11.23
CA TYR A 182 -7.02 -8.57 12.16
C TYR A 182 -6.84 -7.11 11.73
N SER A 183 -6.01 -6.85 10.71
CA SER A 183 -5.82 -5.50 10.18
C SER A 183 -6.91 -5.18 9.16
N PRO A 184 -7.76 -4.16 9.40
CA PRO A 184 -8.74 -3.73 8.41
C PRO A 184 -8.07 -3.17 7.15
N TRP A 185 -6.86 -2.63 7.27
CA TRP A 185 -6.08 -2.11 6.14
C TRP A 185 -5.60 -3.23 5.23
N ILE A 186 -4.95 -4.26 5.80
CA ILE A 186 -4.51 -5.45 5.04
C ILE A 186 -5.72 -6.12 4.38
N TYR A 187 -6.83 -6.27 5.10
CA TYR A 187 -8.05 -6.84 4.50
C TYR A 187 -8.53 -6.02 3.29
N SER A 188 -8.63 -4.70 3.42
CA SER A 188 -9.03 -3.79 2.33
C SER A 188 -8.06 -3.88 1.14
N GLU A 189 -6.75 -3.92 1.39
CA GLU A 189 -5.72 -4.05 0.37
C GLU A 189 -5.82 -5.39 -0.38
N LEU A 190 -6.01 -6.49 0.35
CA LEU A 190 -6.16 -7.82 -0.23
C LEU A 190 -7.44 -7.94 -1.06
N VAL A 191 -8.58 -7.49 -0.53
CA VAL A 191 -9.85 -7.46 -1.28
C VAL A 191 -9.70 -6.60 -2.51
N CYS A 192 -9.12 -5.39 -2.39
CA CYS A 192 -8.84 -4.53 -3.54
C CYS A 192 -7.98 -5.24 -4.57
N SER A 193 -6.91 -5.91 -4.14
CA SER A 193 -6.00 -6.64 -5.04
C SER A 193 -6.71 -7.80 -5.78
N GLU A 194 -7.77 -8.35 -5.22
CA GLU A 194 -8.59 -9.38 -5.87
C GLU A 194 -9.52 -8.76 -6.94
N ILE A 195 -10.23 -7.69 -6.59
CA ILE A 195 -11.30 -7.11 -7.42
C ILE A 195 -10.82 -6.04 -8.42
N VAL A 196 -9.66 -5.42 -8.16
CA VAL A 196 -9.11 -4.37 -9.03
C VAL A 196 -8.84 -4.94 -10.41
N ARG A 197 -9.16 -4.15 -11.44
CA ARG A 197 -8.98 -4.56 -12.83
C ARG A 197 -7.51 -4.96 -13.06
N LYS A 198 -7.30 -6.20 -13.50
CA LYS A 198 -5.99 -6.65 -13.96
C LYS A 198 -5.65 -5.96 -15.28
N LYS A 199 -4.52 -5.24 -15.31
CA LYS A 199 -4.03 -4.59 -16.53
C LYS A 199 -2.99 -5.50 -17.20
N PRO A 200 -3.00 -5.64 -18.52
CA PRO A 200 -2.04 -6.49 -19.22
C PRO A 200 -0.62 -5.95 -19.06
N LEU A 201 0.39 -6.84 -19.11
CA LEU A 201 1.79 -6.51 -18.83
C LEU A 201 2.32 -5.35 -19.69
N TYR A 202 1.98 -5.34 -20.99
CA TYR A 202 2.41 -4.26 -21.91
C TYR A 202 1.97 -2.86 -21.46
N PHE A 203 0.91 -2.74 -20.64
CA PHE A 203 0.45 -1.45 -20.12
C PHE A 203 1.53 -0.76 -19.27
N TYR A 204 2.35 -1.53 -18.54
CA TYR A 204 3.44 -1.05 -17.70
C TYR A 204 4.77 -0.91 -18.46
N ARG A 205 4.75 -1.19 -19.76
CA ARG A 205 5.90 -1.06 -20.65
C ARG A 205 5.75 0.17 -21.57
N TYR A 206 4.53 0.69 -21.74
CA TYR A 206 4.24 1.96 -22.42
C TYR A 206 4.24 3.15 -21.44
N ASN A 207 4.79 4.28 -21.87
CA ASN A 207 4.93 5.49 -21.07
C ASN A 207 3.58 6.05 -20.58
N THR A 208 3.53 6.47 -19.32
CA THR A 208 2.39 6.58 -18.40
C THR A 208 1.57 7.89 -18.50
N GLU A 209 1.36 8.45 -19.69
CA GLU A 209 0.67 9.75 -19.82
C GLU A 209 -0.84 9.69 -20.10
N LEU A 210 -1.44 8.50 -20.18
CA LEU A 210 -2.84 8.36 -20.59
C LEU A 210 -3.64 7.42 -19.66
N TYR A 211 -4.83 7.89 -19.26
CA TYR A 211 -5.96 7.21 -18.60
C TYR A 211 -6.09 7.29 -17.07
N HIS A 212 -7.25 7.61 -16.48
CA HIS A 212 -8.49 8.32 -16.87
C HIS A 212 -9.35 8.34 -15.58
N SER A 213 -9.97 9.47 -15.26
CA SER A 213 -10.88 9.67 -14.12
C SER A 213 -12.15 8.81 -14.24
N ILE A 214 -12.48 8.02 -13.21
CA ILE A 214 -13.80 7.38 -13.08
C ILE A 214 -14.42 7.82 -11.76
N ASN A 215 -15.61 8.41 -11.86
CA ASN A 215 -16.42 8.95 -10.77
C ASN A 215 -17.75 8.18 -10.80
N GLU A 216 -18.12 7.47 -9.74
CA GLU A 216 -19.53 7.10 -9.48
C GLU A 216 -19.79 6.95 -7.97
N SER A 217 -20.90 7.52 -7.52
CA SER A 217 -21.33 7.60 -6.12
C SER A 217 -22.67 6.90 -5.93
N ARG A 218 -22.78 5.98 -4.93
CA ARG A 218 -24.05 5.62 -4.28
C ARG A 218 -23.85 5.32 -2.79
N ARG A 219 -24.83 5.74 -1.99
CA ARG A 219 -24.89 5.65 -0.52
C ARG A 219 -25.84 4.54 -0.08
N PHE A 220 -25.50 3.79 0.97
CA PHE A 220 -26.47 3.12 1.84
C PHE A 220 -25.97 3.07 3.30
N GLU A 221 -26.94 3.05 4.22
CA GLU A 221 -26.85 3.31 5.65
C GLU A 221 -26.42 2.09 6.49
N ALA A 222 -25.92 2.35 7.70
CA ALA A 222 -25.37 1.37 8.63
C ALA A 222 -26.19 1.25 9.92
N THR A 223 -26.03 0.13 10.63
CA THR A 223 -26.31 -0.01 12.07
C THR A 223 -25.19 -0.77 12.79
N SER A 224 -25.02 -0.46 14.07
CA SER A 224 -23.83 -0.57 14.92
C SER A 224 -23.65 -1.87 15.71
N ASN A 225 -22.40 -2.18 16.13
CA ASN A 225 -21.92 -2.22 17.53
C ASN A 225 -20.46 -2.73 17.62
N ASN A 226 -19.71 -2.33 18.65
CA ASN A 226 -18.27 -2.58 18.83
C ASN A 226 -17.88 -4.06 18.69
N LEU A 227 -16.94 -4.31 17.80
CA LEU A 227 -16.61 -5.63 17.29
C LEU A 227 -15.10 -5.68 17.05
N THR A 228 -14.42 -6.67 17.63
CA THR A 228 -13.14 -7.13 17.12
C THR A 228 -13.46 -7.95 15.88
N ILE A 229 -13.31 -7.34 14.72
CA ILE A 229 -13.65 -7.94 13.44
C ILE A 229 -12.41 -8.66 12.92
N SER A 230 -12.46 -9.98 12.85
CA SER A 230 -11.58 -10.73 11.96
C SER A 230 -12.18 -10.75 10.57
N TYR A 231 -11.33 -10.66 9.57
CA TYR A 231 -11.74 -10.83 8.18
C TYR A 231 -11.04 -12.05 7.61
N ASN A 232 -11.76 -12.81 6.78
CA ASN A 232 -11.12 -13.79 5.91
C ASN A 232 -10.21 -13.02 4.96
N ALA A 233 -8.91 -13.34 4.95
CA ALA A 233 -7.97 -12.72 4.03
C ALA A 233 -8.05 -13.46 2.68
N PRO A 234 -8.48 -12.81 1.59
CA PRO A 234 -8.42 -13.43 0.27
C PRO A 234 -6.95 -13.45 -0.17
N THR A 235 -6.24 -14.53 0.16
CA THR A 235 -4.84 -14.74 -0.26
C THR A 235 -4.75 -15.71 -1.44
N GLN A 236 -5.85 -16.40 -1.78
CA GLN A 236 -5.88 -17.48 -2.78
C GLN A 236 -5.56 -17.01 -4.19
N HIS A 237 -5.84 -15.74 -4.53
CA HIS A 237 -5.51 -15.15 -5.82
C HIS A 237 -4.06 -14.67 -5.92
N LEU A 238 -3.32 -14.65 -4.80
CA LEU A 238 -1.92 -14.27 -4.76
C LEU A 238 -1.03 -15.50 -4.99
N ILE A 239 -0.01 -15.33 -5.82
CA ILE A 239 0.98 -16.39 -6.08
C ILE A 239 1.88 -16.51 -4.86
N LYS A 240 1.92 -17.70 -4.26
CA LYS A 240 2.82 -17.98 -3.12
C LYS A 240 4.26 -18.00 -3.60
N ILE A 241 5.09 -17.15 -2.99
CA ILE A 241 6.53 -17.08 -3.22
C ILE A 241 7.24 -17.00 -1.87
N ASN A 242 8.51 -17.37 -1.85
CA ASN A 242 9.34 -17.35 -0.65
C ASN A 242 10.71 -16.72 -0.95
N GLN A 243 11.58 -16.74 0.05
CA GLN A 243 12.96 -16.24 -0.04
C GLN A 243 13.75 -16.89 -1.19
N ASP A 244 13.61 -18.19 -1.42
CA ASP A 244 14.34 -18.91 -2.49
C ASP A 244 13.99 -18.38 -3.88
N VAL A 245 12.71 -18.03 -4.11
CA VAL A 245 12.24 -17.42 -5.36
C VAL A 245 12.88 -16.05 -5.54
N LEU A 246 12.97 -15.23 -4.49
CA LEU A 246 13.65 -13.93 -4.57
C LEU A 246 15.15 -14.06 -4.84
N GLU A 247 15.82 -15.06 -4.24
CA GLU A 247 17.23 -15.33 -4.54
C GLU A 247 17.44 -15.80 -5.98
N GLN A 248 16.55 -16.64 -6.50
CA GLN A 248 16.59 -17.06 -7.90
C GLN A 248 16.41 -15.87 -8.84
N TRP A 249 15.44 -14.99 -8.55
CA TRP A 249 15.21 -13.77 -9.30
C TRP A 249 16.46 -12.88 -9.31
N ASN A 250 17.09 -12.67 -8.15
CA ASN A 250 18.33 -11.91 -8.03
C ASN A 250 19.47 -12.52 -8.88
N ARG A 251 19.67 -13.84 -8.82
CA ARG A 251 20.70 -14.54 -9.61
C ARG A 251 20.52 -14.42 -11.13
N GLN A 252 19.29 -14.23 -11.60
CA GLN A 252 18.99 -14.08 -13.02
C GLN A 252 19.16 -12.64 -13.53
N PHE A 253 19.19 -11.66 -12.62
CA PHE A 253 19.25 -10.25 -12.99
C PHE A 253 20.69 -9.82 -13.29
N ASP A 254 20.92 -9.29 -14.50
CA ASP A 254 22.23 -8.90 -15.01
C ASP A 254 22.51 -7.39 -14.89
N MET A 255 21.75 -6.67 -14.04
CA MET A 255 21.77 -5.21 -13.85
C MET A 255 21.34 -4.34 -15.05
N GLU A 256 21.36 -4.88 -16.27
CA GLU A 256 21.01 -4.14 -17.48
C GLU A 256 19.59 -4.45 -17.98
N TYR A 257 18.92 -5.45 -17.39
CA TYR A 257 17.57 -5.84 -17.79
C TYR A 257 16.53 -4.75 -17.48
N PRO A 258 15.85 -4.17 -18.49
CA PRO A 258 15.05 -2.96 -18.31
C PRO A 258 13.75 -3.16 -17.52
N PHE A 259 13.25 -4.39 -17.45
CA PHE A 259 12.01 -4.74 -16.75
C PHE A 259 12.24 -5.88 -15.76
N PRO A 260 12.90 -5.64 -14.62
CA PRO A 260 13.36 -6.70 -13.72
C PRO A 260 12.23 -7.65 -13.27
N LEU A 261 11.01 -7.14 -13.08
CA LEU A 261 9.83 -7.94 -12.73
C LEU A 261 9.49 -9.03 -13.76
N ASP A 262 9.87 -8.87 -15.03
CA ASP A 262 9.61 -9.91 -16.03
C ASP A 262 10.41 -11.19 -15.77
N LEU A 263 11.58 -11.09 -15.15
CA LEU A 263 12.36 -12.26 -14.74
C LEU A 263 11.61 -13.05 -13.65
N LEU A 264 11.01 -12.36 -12.67
CA LEU A 264 10.14 -12.99 -11.69
C LEU A 264 8.88 -13.60 -12.36
N TYR A 265 8.33 -12.92 -13.37
CA TYR A 265 7.13 -13.38 -14.07
C TYR A 265 7.38 -14.57 -14.98
N MET A 266 8.61 -14.84 -15.42
CA MET A 266 8.89 -15.99 -16.29
C MET A 266 8.50 -17.33 -15.67
N ASP A 267 8.55 -17.45 -14.34
CA ASP A 267 8.21 -18.69 -13.64
C ASP A 267 6.69 -18.93 -13.54
N TYR A 268 5.86 -17.89 -13.75
CA TYR A 268 4.41 -17.94 -13.53
C TYR A 268 3.57 -17.53 -14.75
N PHE A 269 4.11 -16.69 -15.63
CA PHE A 269 3.43 -16.04 -16.75
C PHE A 269 4.27 -16.05 -18.04
N LYS A 270 5.11 -17.08 -18.24
CA LYS A 270 6.06 -17.18 -19.35
C LYS A 270 5.49 -16.75 -20.70
N ASP A 271 4.34 -17.28 -21.10
CA ASP A 271 3.74 -16.98 -22.40
C ASP A 271 3.41 -15.49 -22.57
N VAL A 272 2.93 -14.84 -21.51
CA VAL A 272 2.57 -13.41 -21.51
C VAL A 272 3.82 -12.54 -21.60
N VAL A 273 4.89 -12.92 -20.89
CA VAL A 273 6.17 -12.21 -20.93
C VAL A 273 6.81 -12.34 -22.31
N GLU A 274 6.87 -13.55 -22.87
CA GLU A 274 7.43 -13.81 -24.20
C GLU A 274 6.61 -13.13 -25.32
N GLU A 275 5.30 -13.03 -25.17
CA GLU A 275 4.47 -12.23 -26.08
C GLU A 275 4.80 -10.73 -25.96
N THR A 276 4.88 -10.20 -24.75
CA THR A 276 5.18 -8.79 -24.49
C THR A 276 6.56 -8.40 -25.04
N LYS A 277 7.57 -9.27 -24.88
CA LYS A 277 8.93 -9.12 -25.43
C LYS A 277 8.97 -8.86 -26.94
N ARG A 278 7.97 -9.30 -27.70
CA ARG A 278 7.93 -9.06 -29.15
C ARG A 278 7.67 -7.60 -29.50
N TYR A 279 7.12 -6.82 -28.58
CA TYR A 279 6.68 -5.44 -28.81
C TYR A 279 7.60 -4.38 -28.21
N PHE A 280 8.55 -4.76 -27.35
CA PHE A 280 9.44 -3.84 -26.66
C PHE A 280 10.90 -4.26 -26.81
N LYS A 281 11.81 -3.30 -26.74
CA LYS A 281 13.25 -3.59 -26.68
C LYS A 281 13.60 -3.91 -25.23
N TYR A 282 14.09 -5.13 -25.05
CA TYR A 282 14.77 -5.57 -23.84
C TYR A 282 16.27 -5.39 -24.03
#